data_AF-A0A1S8DGR8-F1
#
_entry.id   AF-A0A1S8DGR8-F1
#
_cell.length_a   1.000
_cell.length_b   1.000
_cell.length_c   1.000
_cell.angle_alpha   90.00
_cell.angle_beta   90.00
_cell.angle_gamma   90.00
#
_symmetry.space_group_name_H-M   'P 1'
#
loop_
_entity.id
_entity.type
_entity.pdbx_description
1 polymer ?
#
loop_
_entity_poly.entity_id
_entity_poly.type
_entity_poly.pdbx_seq_one_letter_code
_entity_poly.pdbx_strand_id
1 'polypeptide(L)'
;MRLLIAFVVCFLALPVQACRGHLLEDTLFFDGLPGPQLEADVIARVVLSDVERGRARAEVVEVVTTSGVEVHEGQQFLLEYVFSSCGPNHRDGDQGMIIAKQPEGDERVLLPYLRRFSDGRITPPATLE
;
A
#
# COMPACT_ATOMS: atom_id res chain seq x y z
N MET A 1 33.81 8.15 -41.94
CA MET A 1 32.88 7.26 -41.20
C MET A 1 33.43 7.01 -39.80
N ARG A 2 33.35 8.02 -38.94
CA ARG A 2 33.75 8.03 -37.53
C ARG A 2 32.73 8.96 -36.88
N LEU A 3 32.16 8.61 -35.73
CA LEU A 3 30.99 9.24 -35.07
C LEU A 3 29.65 8.55 -35.36
N LEU A 4 29.50 7.26 -35.06
CA LEU A 4 28.16 6.65 -34.95
C LEU A 4 28.09 5.43 -34.01
N ILE A 5 29.10 5.24 -33.14
CA ILE A 5 29.16 4.08 -32.22
C ILE A 5 29.12 4.52 -30.74
N ALA A 6 29.19 5.82 -30.44
CA ALA A 6 29.17 6.32 -29.06
C ALA A 6 27.76 6.53 -28.48
N PHE A 7 26.71 6.58 -29.32
CA PHE A 7 25.35 6.87 -28.84
C PHE A 7 24.54 5.65 -28.39
N VAL A 8 24.95 4.44 -28.80
CA VAL A 8 24.20 3.20 -28.51
C VAL A 8 24.55 2.63 -27.13
N VAL A 9 25.72 2.94 -26.59
CA VAL A 9 26.18 2.38 -25.29
C VAL A 9 25.66 3.18 -24.08
N CYS A 10 25.29 4.46 -24.24
CA CYS A 10 24.71 5.24 -23.13
C CYS A 10 23.22 4.96 -22.87
N PHE A 11 22.48 4.40 -23.84
CA PHE A 11 21.05 4.08 -23.64
C PHE A 11 20.80 2.68 -23.04
N LEU A 12 21.78 1.78 -23.12
CA LEU A 12 21.69 0.44 -22.53
C LEU A 12 22.18 0.38 -21.07
N ALA A 13 22.67 1.51 -20.54
CA ALA A 13 23.20 1.64 -19.19
C ALA A 13 22.46 2.71 -18.38
N LEU A 14 21.16 2.92 -18.63
CA LEU A 14 20.27 3.33 -17.55
C LEU A 14 19.98 2.04 -16.77
N PRO A 15 20.68 1.77 -15.67
CA PRO A 15 20.25 0.69 -14.82
C PRO A 15 18.81 0.99 -14.42
N VAL A 16 18.00 -0.05 -14.44
CA VAL A 16 16.76 -0.17 -13.68
C VAL A 16 17.14 -0.08 -12.19
N GLN A 17 17.60 1.09 -11.78
CA GLN A 17 18.24 1.40 -10.49
C GLN A 17 17.22 1.85 -9.45
N ALA A 18 15.98 2.12 -9.85
CA ALA A 18 14.96 2.68 -8.96
C ALA A 18 14.67 1.77 -7.76
N CYS A 19 14.86 0.46 -7.89
CA CYS A 19 14.67 -0.50 -6.79
C CYS A 19 15.92 -1.36 -6.54
N ARG A 20 17.12 -0.95 -7.00
CA ARG A 20 18.33 -1.78 -6.90
C ARG A 20 18.85 -1.79 -5.45
N GLY A 21 18.41 -2.79 -4.69
CA GLY A 21 18.64 -2.95 -3.25
C GLY A 21 17.35 -3.08 -2.44
N HIS A 22 16.22 -2.79 -3.06
CA HIS A 22 14.89 -2.77 -2.47
C HIS A 22 14.01 -3.74 -3.26
N LEU A 23 13.82 -4.96 -2.74
CA LEU A 23 12.65 -5.78 -3.09
C LEU A 23 11.40 -4.92 -2.93
N LEU A 24 10.27 -5.22 -3.59
CA LEU A 24 9.00 -4.53 -3.36
C LEU A 24 8.86 -4.18 -1.87
N GLU A 25 8.98 -2.90 -1.51
CA GLU A 25 9.25 -2.57 -0.10
C GLU A 25 7.91 -2.61 0.61
N ASP A 26 7.00 -1.73 0.24
CA ASP A 26 5.78 -1.57 1.00
C ASP A 26 4.68 -2.53 0.53
N THR A 27 3.90 -3.00 1.49
CA THR A 27 2.64 -3.70 1.32
C THR A 27 1.57 -3.07 2.21
N LEU A 28 0.32 -3.27 1.80
CA LEU A 28 -0.86 -2.92 2.60
C LEU A 28 -1.12 -3.97 3.69
N PHE A 29 -0.62 -5.19 3.48
CA PHE A 29 -1.03 -6.34 4.25
C PHE A 29 -0.06 -6.68 5.37
N PHE A 30 -0.65 -6.97 6.52
CA PHE A 30 0.03 -7.40 7.72
C PHE A 30 -0.20 -8.91 7.91
N ASP A 31 0.89 -9.65 8.17
CA ASP A 31 0.82 -11.08 8.49
C ASP A 31 0.23 -11.33 9.90
N GLY A 32 0.27 -10.31 10.76
CA GLY A 32 -0.23 -10.31 12.13
C GLY A 32 -0.21 -8.91 12.75
N LEU A 33 -0.80 -8.76 13.94
CA LEU A 33 -0.84 -7.46 14.63
C LEU A 33 0.59 -7.05 15.06
N PRO A 34 1.08 -5.88 14.62
CA PRO A 34 2.43 -5.43 14.98
C PRO A 34 2.51 -5.04 16.45
N GLY A 35 3.70 -5.18 17.02
CA GLY A 35 4.07 -4.60 18.32
C GLY A 35 5.07 -3.45 18.11
N PRO A 36 4.89 -2.28 18.74
CA PRO A 36 3.77 -1.88 19.61
C PRO A 36 2.45 -1.68 18.84
N GLN A 37 1.33 -1.67 19.58
CA GLN A 37 0.00 -1.45 18.99
C GLN A 37 -0.05 -0.08 18.30
N LEU A 38 -0.49 -0.07 17.05
CA LEU A 38 -0.69 1.14 16.27
C LEU A 38 -2.01 1.80 16.64
N GLU A 39 -2.04 3.13 16.61
CA GLU A 39 -3.28 3.88 16.66
C GLU A 39 -4.03 3.68 15.34
N ALA A 40 -5.08 2.88 15.35
CA ALA A 40 -5.86 2.58 14.15
C ALA A 40 -7.35 2.67 14.45
N ASP A 41 -8.09 3.16 13.47
CA ASP A 41 -9.55 3.25 13.54
C ASP A 41 -10.19 1.95 13.04
N VAL A 42 -9.51 1.27 12.11
CA VAL A 42 -9.97 0.02 11.51
C VAL A 42 -8.80 -0.96 11.39
N ILE A 43 -9.03 -2.19 11.86
CA ILE A 43 -8.24 -3.37 11.51
C ILE A 43 -9.21 -4.41 10.97
N ALA A 44 -8.99 -4.83 9.74
CA ALA A 44 -9.91 -5.72 9.04
C ALA A 44 -9.14 -6.57 8.03
N ARG A 45 -9.67 -7.76 7.74
CA ARG A 45 -9.30 -8.45 6.50
C ARG A 45 -10.14 -7.89 5.37
N VAL A 46 -9.48 -7.65 4.24
CA VAL A 46 -10.12 -7.10 3.05
C VAL A 46 -9.72 -7.88 1.81
N VAL A 47 -10.58 -7.86 0.80
CA VAL A 47 -10.26 -8.24 -0.58
C VAL A 47 -10.21 -6.97 -1.42
N LEU A 48 -9.17 -6.85 -2.25
CA LEU A 48 -8.96 -5.68 -3.09
C LEU A 48 -9.62 -5.83 -4.47
N SER A 49 -10.15 -4.73 -5.00
CA SER A 49 -10.63 -4.61 -6.37
C SER A 49 -10.36 -3.19 -6.91
N ASP A 50 -10.52 -2.99 -8.21
CA ASP A 50 -10.24 -1.71 -8.88
C ASP A 50 -8.85 -1.15 -8.48
N VAL A 51 -7.84 -2.03 -8.43
CA VAL A 51 -6.50 -1.66 -7.97
C VAL A 51 -5.81 -0.79 -9.00
N GLU A 52 -5.43 0.41 -8.56
CA GLU A 52 -4.67 1.36 -9.34
C GLU A 52 -3.46 1.88 -8.55
N ARG A 53 -2.70 2.80 -9.17
CA ARG A 53 -1.54 3.41 -8.53
C ARG A 53 -1.98 4.31 -7.38
N GLY A 54 -1.68 3.87 -6.16
CA GLY A 54 -1.95 4.61 -4.94
C GLY A 54 -3.40 4.55 -4.46
N ARG A 55 -4.23 3.71 -5.07
CA ARG A 55 -5.62 3.55 -4.68
C ARG A 55 -6.17 2.15 -4.99
N ALA A 56 -7.08 1.66 -4.17
CA ALA A 56 -7.82 0.43 -4.43
C ALA A 56 -9.18 0.48 -3.73
N ARG A 57 -10.18 -0.24 -4.23
CA ARG A 57 -11.34 -0.58 -3.40
C ARG A 57 -10.98 -1.75 -2.49
N ALA A 58 -11.43 -1.69 -1.26
CA ALA A 58 -11.30 -2.77 -0.29
C ALA A 58 -12.67 -3.14 0.25
N GLU A 59 -13.07 -4.38 0.03
CA GLU A 59 -14.24 -4.97 0.65
C GLU A 59 -13.83 -5.68 1.94
N VAL A 60 -14.48 -5.32 3.04
CA VAL A 60 -14.26 -5.93 4.36
C VAL A 60 -14.83 -7.33 4.37
N VAL A 61 -13.98 -8.33 4.55
CA VAL A 61 -14.40 -9.73 4.68
C VAL A 61 -14.43 -10.21 6.13
N GLU A 62 -13.71 -9.54 7.02
CA GLU A 62 -13.70 -9.83 8.46
C GLU A 62 -13.29 -8.55 9.21
N VAL A 63 -14.07 -8.17 10.23
CA VAL A 63 -13.71 -7.07 11.13
C VAL A 63 -12.90 -7.63 12.30
N VAL A 64 -11.64 -7.19 12.44
CA VAL A 64 -10.77 -7.63 13.54
C VAL A 64 -10.93 -6.72 14.76
N THR A 65 -10.85 -5.40 14.55
CA THR A 65 -11.16 -4.40 15.57
C THR A 65 -11.49 -3.07 14.93
N THR A 66 -12.29 -2.26 15.60
CA THR A 66 -12.55 -0.86 15.23
C THR A 66 -12.43 0.05 16.44
N SER A 67 -12.19 1.33 16.19
CA SER A 67 -12.17 2.39 17.20
C SER A 67 -12.77 3.65 16.60
N GLY A 68 -13.89 4.13 17.15
CA GLY A 68 -14.53 5.37 16.71
C GLY A 68 -15.21 5.31 15.33
N VAL A 69 -15.09 4.19 14.61
CA VAL A 69 -15.66 3.99 13.27
C VAL A 69 -16.53 2.72 13.26
N GLU A 70 -17.71 2.83 12.66
CA GLU A 70 -18.61 1.70 12.46
C GLU A 70 -18.28 1.00 11.13
N VAL A 71 -17.85 -0.26 11.20
CA VAL A 71 -17.46 -1.06 10.03
C VAL A 71 -18.14 -2.42 10.10
N HIS A 72 -18.67 -2.87 8.95
CA HIS A 72 -19.35 -4.16 8.82
C HIS A 72 -18.74 -5.02 7.71
N GLU A 73 -18.93 -6.34 7.79
CA GLU A 73 -18.59 -7.25 6.69
C GLU A 73 -19.40 -6.93 5.42
N GLY A 74 -18.77 -7.05 4.26
CA GLY A 74 -19.28 -6.63 2.96
C GLY A 74 -19.23 -5.12 2.71
N GLN A 75 -18.85 -4.31 3.69
CA GLN A 75 -18.67 -2.87 3.49
C GLN A 75 -17.44 -2.60 2.62
N GLN A 76 -17.55 -1.63 1.73
CA GLN A 76 -16.48 -1.23 0.84
C GLN A 76 -15.95 0.16 1.17
N PHE A 77 -14.62 0.27 1.16
CA PHE A 77 -13.91 1.54 1.31
C PHE A 77 -12.98 1.78 0.12
N LEU A 78 -12.70 3.06 -0.15
CA LEU A 78 -11.55 3.43 -0.97
C LEU A 78 -10.31 3.45 -0.06
N LEU A 79 -9.31 2.65 -0.40
CA LEU A 79 -7.98 2.77 0.18
C LEU A 79 -7.17 3.77 -0.64
N GLU A 80 -6.58 4.75 0.00
CA GLU A 80 -5.61 5.66 -0.61
C GLU A 80 -4.25 5.52 0.08
N TYR A 81 -3.19 5.31 -0.70
CA TYR A 81 -1.88 5.00 -0.16
C TYR A 81 -0.75 5.54 -1.05
N VAL A 82 0.41 5.75 -0.44
CA VAL A 82 1.62 6.13 -1.19
C VAL A 82 1.99 4.99 -2.13
N PHE A 83 2.12 5.32 -3.41
CA PHE A 83 2.59 4.39 -4.44
C PHE A 83 3.90 4.89 -5.05
N SER A 84 4.86 3.98 -5.17
CA SER A 84 6.15 4.24 -5.81
C SER A 84 6.45 3.17 -6.87
N SER A 85 7.54 3.36 -7.63
CA SER A 85 8.04 2.31 -8.52
C SER A 85 8.41 1.00 -7.80
N CYS A 86 8.54 1.02 -6.48
CA CYS A 86 8.87 -0.16 -5.67
C CYS A 86 7.69 -0.66 -4.82
N GLY A 87 6.46 -0.21 -5.10
CA GLY A 87 5.24 -0.71 -4.48
C GLY A 87 4.48 0.32 -3.65
N PRO A 88 3.37 -0.12 -3.01
CA PRO A 88 2.86 -1.49 -3.03
C PRO A 88 2.28 -1.90 -4.39
N ASN A 89 2.52 -3.15 -4.79
CA ASN A 89 2.16 -3.71 -6.10
C ASN A 89 1.07 -4.79 -5.99
N HIS A 90 -0.06 -4.41 -5.39
CA HIS A 90 -1.24 -5.28 -5.30
C HIS A 90 -1.96 -5.43 -6.65
N ARG A 91 -2.85 -6.42 -6.70
CA ARG A 91 -3.70 -6.75 -7.83
C ARG A 91 -5.14 -6.98 -7.37
N ASP A 92 -6.07 -6.92 -8.30
CA ASP A 92 -7.45 -7.32 -8.04
C ASP A 92 -7.50 -8.76 -7.52
N GLY A 93 -8.30 -8.98 -6.47
CA GLY A 93 -8.44 -10.26 -5.79
C GLY A 93 -7.40 -10.52 -4.69
N ASP A 94 -6.38 -9.67 -4.55
CA ASP A 94 -5.45 -9.77 -3.44
C ASP A 94 -6.19 -9.56 -2.10
N GLN A 95 -5.90 -10.41 -1.12
CA GLN A 95 -6.57 -10.43 0.18
C GLN A 95 -5.55 -10.39 1.31
N GLY A 96 -5.86 -9.61 2.35
CA GLY A 96 -5.01 -9.55 3.53
C GLY A 96 -5.58 -8.68 4.64
N MET A 97 -4.90 -8.67 5.79
CA MET A 97 -5.26 -7.80 6.90
C MET A 97 -4.66 -6.42 6.68
N ILE A 98 -5.49 -5.38 6.72
CA ILE A 98 -5.06 -3.98 6.74
C ILE A 98 -5.19 -3.40 8.14
N ILE A 99 -4.40 -2.36 8.39
CA ILE A 99 -4.50 -1.50 9.57
C ILE A 99 -4.60 -0.08 9.02
N ALA A 100 -5.66 0.67 9.34
CA ALA A 100 -5.94 1.95 8.72
C ALA A 100 -6.53 2.97 9.69
N LYS A 101 -6.35 4.25 9.33
CA LYS A 101 -7.07 5.38 9.91
C LYS A 101 -8.14 5.87 8.94
N GLN A 102 -9.24 6.38 9.47
CA GLN A 102 -10.24 7.08 8.69
C GLN A 102 -9.93 8.59 8.74
N PRO A 103 -9.75 9.27 7.59
CA PRO A 103 -9.54 10.70 7.59
C PRO A 103 -10.78 11.44 8.09
N GLU A 104 -10.57 12.60 8.74
CA GLU A 104 -11.68 13.48 9.10
C GLU A 104 -12.38 13.99 7.83
N GLY A 105 -13.69 13.79 7.76
CA GLY A 105 -14.53 14.36 6.68
C GLY A 105 -14.79 13.43 5.49
N ASP A 106 -14.18 12.24 5.42
CA ASP A 106 -14.56 11.23 4.42
C ASP A 106 -14.65 9.82 5.03
N GLU A 107 -15.88 9.44 5.40
CA GLU A 107 -16.18 8.14 5.99
C GLU A 107 -16.00 6.95 5.01
N ARG A 108 -15.79 7.22 3.72
CA ARG A 108 -15.65 6.18 2.68
C ARG A 108 -14.21 5.89 2.33
N VAL A 109 -13.27 6.67 2.84
CA VAL A 109 -11.84 6.52 2.61
C VAL A 109 -11.18 5.92 3.84
N LEU A 110 -10.23 5.03 3.63
CA LEU A 110 -9.30 4.57 4.65
C LEU A 110 -7.88 4.83 4.18
N LEU A 111 -7.07 5.35 5.09
CA LEU A 111 -5.65 5.60 4.89
C LEU A 111 -4.88 4.50 5.62
N PRO A 112 -4.35 3.50 4.91
CA PRO A 112 -3.71 2.35 5.51
C PRO A 112 -2.28 2.69 5.96
N TYR A 113 -1.87 2.05 7.05
CA TYR A 113 -0.45 1.88 7.35
C TYR A 113 0.16 0.98 6.28
N LEU A 114 1.41 1.28 5.92
CA LEU A 114 2.20 0.42 5.05
C LEU A 114 3.24 -0.33 5.85
N ARG A 115 3.53 -1.56 5.44
CA ARG A 115 4.61 -2.37 6.02
C ARG A 115 5.63 -2.67 4.96
N ARG A 116 6.89 -2.49 5.31
CA ARG A 116 8.01 -2.89 4.48
C ARG A 116 8.30 -4.39 4.60
N PHE A 117 8.35 -5.12 3.49
CA PHE A 117 8.65 -6.55 3.44
C PHE A 117 10.04 -6.92 3.94
N SER A 118 11.05 -6.09 3.67
CA SER A 118 12.45 -6.42 3.92
C SER A 118 12.83 -6.45 5.41
N ASP A 119 12.25 -5.56 6.21
CA ASP A 119 12.58 -5.43 7.64
C ASP A 119 11.37 -5.19 8.56
N GLY A 120 10.15 -5.21 8.02
CA GLY A 120 8.93 -5.00 8.79
C GLY A 120 8.70 -3.56 9.24
N ARG A 121 9.49 -2.58 8.77
CA ARG A 121 9.28 -1.18 9.11
C ARG A 121 7.87 -0.75 8.72
N ILE A 122 7.19 -0.05 9.64
CA ILE A 122 5.84 0.45 9.42
C ILE A 122 5.89 1.93 9.08
N THR A 123 5.22 2.30 7.99
CA THR A 123 5.04 3.68 7.56
C THR A 123 3.61 4.12 7.93
N PRO A 124 3.44 5.26 8.62
CA PRO A 124 2.11 5.75 8.98
C PRO A 124 1.28 6.10 7.72
N PRO A 125 -0.05 6.21 7.85
CA PRO A 125 -0.91 6.62 6.76
C PRO A 125 -0.48 7.95 6.18
N ALA A 126 -0.65 8.12 4.86
CA ALA A 126 -0.38 9.39 4.21
C ALA A 126 -1.33 10.46 4.79
N THR A 127 -0.78 11.52 5.37
CA THR A 127 -1.58 12.71 5.66
C THR A 127 -1.93 13.35 4.32
N LEU A 128 -3.23 13.42 4.01
CA LEU A 128 -3.73 14.25 2.93
C LEU A 128 -3.52 15.71 3.37
N GLU A 129 -2.48 16.38 2.85
CA GLU A 129 -2.32 17.84 2.95
C GLU A 129 -3.26 18.56 1.97
#